data_AF-A0A9E5EY54-F1
#
_entry.id   AF-A0A9E5EY54-F1
#
_cell.length_a   1.000
_cell.length_b   1.000
_cell.length_c   1.000
_cell.angle_alpha   90.00
_cell.angle_beta   90.00
_cell.angle_gamma   90.00
#
_symmetry.space_group_name_H-M   'P 1'
#
loop_
_entity.id
_entity.type
_entity.pdbx_description
1 polymer ?
#
loop_
_entity_poly.entity_id
_entity_poly.type
_entity_poly.pdbx_seq_one_letter_code
_entity_poly.pdbx_strand_id
1 'polypeptide(L)'
;DKNLGANDRRKLDEYLSSVRQTEKQVGRLQGWVDVPKPNVPETGLQLGSQPGNGHDRPMWLDVMLEVAYLTFITDATRVITFEWSREAGGHGGGGENHHELSHHGGDAGMLSKLATIDKFHLSRLARFMGMLKSTAEADSNMLDRTMILYGSGMNSGKGGEHSPKNLPTLMAGGAKLGFKHGRHLAFDADKHPPLSNVLLTMLQKMGVETNKFADATGTLTGLV
;
A
#
# COMPACT_ATOMS: atom_id res chain seq x y z
N ASP A 1 -11.32 -32.88 -11.71
CA ASP A 1 -10.40 -31.73 -11.91
C ASP A 1 -9.63 -31.70 -13.24
N LYS A 2 -9.30 -32.83 -13.89
CA LYS A 2 -8.57 -32.81 -15.19
C LYS A 2 -9.41 -32.46 -16.43
N ASN A 3 -10.74 -32.37 -16.31
CA ASN A 3 -11.66 -32.14 -17.44
C ASN A 3 -12.22 -30.70 -17.52
N LEU A 4 -11.74 -29.78 -16.68
CA LEU A 4 -12.20 -28.40 -16.66
C LEU A 4 -11.31 -27.50 -17.52
N GLY A 5 -11.91 -26.50 -18.17
CA GLY A 5 -11.17 -25.44 -18.85
C GLY A 5 -10.27 -24.65 -17.91
N ALA A 6 -9.26 -23.94 -18.43
CA ALA A 6 -8.36 -23.13 -17.59
C ALA A 6 -9.10 -22.01 -16.83
N ASN A 7 -10.16 -21.45 -17.43
CA ASN A 7 -10.98 -20.42 -16.79
C ASN A 7 -11.87 -21.00 -15.69
N ASP A 8 -12.48 -22.17 -15.91
CA ASP A 8 -13.33 -22.82 -14.92
C ASP A 8 -12.53 -23.28 -13.71
N ARG A 9 -11.30 -23.78 -13.92
CA ARG A 9 -10.37 -24.09 -12.82
C ARG A 9 -10.05 -22.86 -11.98
N ARG A 10 -9.75 -21.72 -12.62
CA ARG A 10 -9.53 -20.45 -11.93
C ARG A 10 -10.74 -20.03 -11.09
N LYS A 11 -11.95 -20.12 -11.66
CA LYS A 11 -13.18 -19.77 -10.94
C LYS A 11 -13.47 -20.71 -9.77
N LEU A 12 -13.22 -21.99 -9.94
CA LEU A 12 -13.34 -22.96 -8.86
C LEU A 12 -12.31 -22.70 -7.76
N ASP A 13 -11.06 -22.40 -8.12
CA ASP A 13 -10.00 -22.03 -7.16
C ASP A 13 -10.34 -20.75 -6.40
N GLU A 14 -10.87 -19.72 -7.07
CA GLU A 14 -11.39 -18.48 -6.45
C GLU A 14 -12.49 -18.80 -5.42
N TYR A 15 -13.47 -19.63 -5.81
CA TYR A 15 -14.58 -20.03 -4.94
C TYR A 15 -14.10 -20.80 -3.70
N LEU A 16 -13.27 -21.84 -3.90
CA LEU A 16 -12.73 -22.64 -2.80
C LEU A 16 -11.83 -21.80 -1.88
N SER A 17 -11.08 -20.86 -2.44
CA SER A 17 -10.30 -19.89 -1.66
C SER A 17 -11.20 -19.00 -0.81
N SER A 18 -12.32 -18.53 -1.36
CA SER A 18 -13.31 -17.72 -0.62
C SER A 18 -13.94 -18.51 0.52
N VAL A 19 -14.36 -19.77 0.31
CA VAL A 19 -14.92 -20.62 1.37
C VAL A 19 -13.91 -20.80 2.50
N ARG A 20 -12.66 -21.15 2.14
CA ARG A 20 -11.58 -21.34 3.12
C ARG A 20 -11.22 -20.06 3.88
N GLN A 21 -11.32 -18.90 3.22
CA GLN A 21 -11.15 -17.60 3.88
C GLN A 21 -12.27 -17.34 4.89
N THR A 22 -13.53 -17.63 4.55
CA THR A 22 -14.67 -17.52 5.46
C THR A 22 -14.50 -18.42 6.68
N GLU A 23 -14.12 -19.68 6.51
CA GLU A 23 -13.87 -20.62 7.61
C GLU A 23 -12.78 -20.10 8.56
N LYS A 24 -11.65 -19.66 8.01
CA LYS A 24 -10.57 -19.04 8.79
C LYS A 24 -11.05 -17.77 9.51
N GLN A 25 -11.89 -16.97 8.87
CA GLN A 25 -12.45 -15.77 9.48
C GLN A 25 -13.38 -16.11 10.65
N VAL A 26 -14.26 -17.10 10.50
CA VAL A 26 -15.12 -17.59 11.61
C VAL A 26 -14.28 -18.10 12.76
N GLY A 27 -13.25 -18.92 12.49
CA GLY A 27 -12.35 -19.42 13.53
C GLY A 27 -11.62 -18.30 14.28
N ARG A 28 -11.18 -17.24 13.57
CA ARG A 28 -10.65 -16.04 14.23
C ARG A 28 -11.74 -15.35 15.06
N LEU A 29 -12.92 -15.07 14.48
CA LEU A 29 -14.00 -14.37 15.18
C LEU A 29 -14.41 -15.07 16.47
N GLN A 30 -14.44 -16.40 16.50
CA GLN A 30 -14.71 -17.18 17.71
C GLN A 30 -13.69 -16.90 18.81
N GLY A 31 -12.40 -16.77 18.49
CA GLY A 31 -11.35 -16.46 19.47
C GLY A 31 -11.38 -15.00 19.97
N TRP A 32 -12.08 -14.11 19.27
CA TRP A 32 -12.15 -12.68 19.58
C TRP A 32 -13.54 -12.22 20.07
N VAL A 33 -14.51 -13.12 20.15
CA VAL A 33 -15.91 -12.76 20.49
C VAL A 33 -16.03 -12.17 21.89
N ASP A 34 -15.22 -12.67 22.84
CA ASP A 34 -15.18 -12.24 24.23
C ASP A 34 -13.96 -11.36 24.54
N VAL A 35 -13.13 -11.04 23.54
CA VAL A 35 -11.97 -10.17 23.72
C VAL A 35 -12.44 -8.72 23.61
N PRO A 36 -12.40 -7.94 24.70
CA PRO A 36 -12.80 -6.54 24.63
C PRO A 36 -11.88 -5.77 23.67
N LYS A 37 -12.48 -4.95 22.80
CA LYS A 37 -11.70 -4.07 21.93
C LYS A 37 -10.82 -3.16 22.79
N PRO A 38 -9.57 -2.90 22.37
CA PRO A 38 -8.71 -1.99 23.11
C PRO A 38 -9.34 -0.59 23.15
N ASN A 39 -9.21 0.10 24.28
CA ASN A 39 -9.61 1.49 24.40
C ASN A 39 -8.55 2.38 23.72
N VAL A 40 -8.92 2.99 22.60
CA VAL A 40 -8.02 3.84 21.81
C VAL A 40 -8.40 5.29 22.05
N PRO A 41 -7.50 6.14 22.59
CA PRO A 41 -7.76 7.56 22.69
C PRO A 41 -8.03 8.17 21.31
N GLU A 42 -9.14 8.87 21.17
CA GLU A 42 -9.51 9.57 19.91
C GLU A 42 -8.71 10.87 19.71
N THR A 43 -7.91 11.28 20.71
CA THR A 43 -7.17 12.54 20.70
C THR A 43 -6.18 12.59 19.53
N GLY A 44 -6.37 13.54 18.62
CA GLY A 44 -5.52 13.74 17.46
C GLY A 44 -5.95 12.98 16.21
N LEU A 45 -7.00 12.17 16.31
CA LEU A 45 -7.66 11.53 15.16
C LEU A 45 -8.62 12.51 14.48
N GLN A 46 -8.57 12.53 13.15
CA GLN A 46 -9.44 13.26 12.25
C GLN A 46 -10.47 12.29 11.67
N LEU A 47 -11.66 12.18 12.29
CA LEU A 47 -12.71 11.23 11.86
C LEU A 47 -13.96 11.92 11.26
N GLY A 48 -13.93 13.25 11.08
CA GLY A 48 -15.10 14.07 10.74
C GLY A 48 -15.40 14.29 9.25
N SER A 49 -14.80 13.53 8.33
CA SER A 49 -14.98 13.76 6.88
C SER A 49 -16.43 13.54 6.43
N GLN A 50 -16.96 14.45 5.60
CA GLN A 50 -18.25 14.30 4.95
C GLN A 50 -18.10 13.89 3.47
N PRO A 51 -18.70 12.77 3.02
CA PRO A 51 -18.62 12.34 1.63
C PRO A 51 -19.25 13.37 0.67
N GLY A 52 -18.57 13.69 -0.43
CA GLY A 52 -19.14 14.45 -1.56
C GLY A 52 -18.65 15.89 -1.71
N ASN A 53 -17.78 16.39 -0.83
CA ASN A 53 -17.13 17.68 -0.97
C ASN A 53 -15.64 17.51 -1.31
N GLY A 54 -15.19 18.02 -2.46
CA GLY A 54 -13.77 17.98 -2.85
C GLY A 54 -12.84 18.70 -1.86
N HIS A 55 -13.37 19.65 -1.09
CA HIS A 55 -12.63 20.35 -0.03
C HIS A 55 -12.25 19.45 1.17
N ASP A 56 -12.88 18.27 1.30
CA ASP A 56 -12.58 17.30 2.36
C ASP A 56 -11.56 16.23 1.93
N ARG A 57 -10.90 16.34 0.77
CA ARG A 57 -9.97 15.30 0.30
C ARG A 57 -8.79 15.05 1.26
N PRO A 58 -8.09 16.08 1.78
CA PRO A 58 -7.09 15.89 2.83
C PRO A 58 -7.64 15.18 4.05
N MET A 59 -8.80 15.64 4.53
CA MET A 59 -9.48 15.07 5.69
C MET A 59 -9.81 13.60 5.46
N TRP A 60 -10.40 13.25 4.32
CA TRP A 60 -10.73 11.87 3.96
C TRP A 60 -9.50 10.96 3.96
N LEU A 61 -8.38 11.43 3.41
CA LEU A 61 -7.15 10.62 3.37
C LEU A 61 -6.59 10.41 4.77
N ASP A 62 -6.60 11.46 5.60
CA ASP A 62 -6.19 11.40 6.99
C ASP A 62 -7.10 10.41 7.77
N VAL A 63 -8.42 10.50 7.62
CA VAL A 63 -9.41 9.56 8.21
C VAL A 63 -9.10 8.12 7.80
N MET A 64 -8.91 7.86 6.50
CA MET A 64 -8.71 6.49 6.01
C MET A 64 -7.39 5.89 6.50
N LEU A 65 -6.32 6.69 6.60
CA LEU A 65 -5.05 6.25 7.17
C LEU A 65 -5.14 6.01 8.67
N GLU A 66 -5.96 6.78 9.37
CA GLU A 66 -6.22 6.56 10.80
C GLU A 66 -7.09 5.33 11.02
N VAL A 67 -8.13 5.11 10.20
CA VAL A 67 -8.89 3.85 10.22
C VAL A 67 -7.97 2.67 9.94
N ALA A 68 -7.08 2.76 8.95
CA ALA A 68 -6.07 1.74 8.68
C ALA A 68 -5.20 1.45 9.92
N TYR A 69 -4.72 2.50 10.58
CA TYR A 69 -3.97 2.39 11.84
C TYR A 69 -4.80 1.73 12.96
N LEU A 70 -6.06 2.14 13.14
CA LEU A 70 -7.00 1.55 14.09
C LEU A 70 -7.18 0.05 13.84
N THR A 71 -7.27 -0.38 12.58
CA THR A 71 -7.43 -1.80 12.24
C THR A 71 -6.21 -2.64 12.61
N PHE A 72 -5.01 -2.06 12.67
CA PHE A 72 -3.82 -2.76 13.15
C PHE A 72 -3.77 -2.83 14.67
N ILE A 73 -3.98 -1.71 15.39
CA ILE A 73 -3.92 -1.72 16.87
C ILE A 73 -5.06 -2.52 17.51
N THR A 74 -6.20 -2.63 16.84
CA THR A 74 -7.34 -3.46 17.29
C THR A 74 -7.28 -4.89 16.76
N ASP A 75 -6.19 -5.23 16.08
CA ASP A 75 -5.93 -6.57 15.53
C ASP A 75 -6.98 -7.04 14.50
N ALA A 76 -7.78 -6.13 13.94
CA ALA A 76 -8.89 -6.43 13.05
C ALA A 76 -8.44 -6.98 11.68
N THR A 77 -7.27 -6.56 11.19
CA THR A 77 -6.67 -7.09 9.95
C THR A 77 -5.15 -7.18 10.06
N ARG A 78 -4.55 -7.90 9.11
CA ARG A 78 -3.08 -7.97 8.91
C ARG A 78 -2.64 -7.36 7.59
N VAL A 79 -3.57 -7.10 6.67
CA VAL A 79 -3.28 -6.63 5.32
C VAL A 79 -4.26 -5.53 4.96
N ILE A 80 -3.74 -4.47 4.35
CA ILE A 80 -4.50 -3.32 3.85
C ILE A 80 -3.99 -3.00 2.45
N THR A 81 -4.93 -2.86 1.51
CA THR A 81 -4.67 -2.28 0.19
C THR A 81 -5.54 -1.05 0.08
N PHE A 82 -4.94 0.10 -0.21
CA PHE A 82 -5.63 1.37 -0.19
C PHE A 82 -5.20 2.25 -1.36
N GLU A 83 -6.15 2.60 -2.22
CA GLU A 83 -5.97 3.53 -3.33
C GLU A 83 -6.17 4.97 -2.83
N TRP A 84 -5.10 5.77 -2.89
CA TRP A 84 -5.09 7.12 -2.33
C TRP A 84 -5.68 8.18 -3.24
N SER A 85 -5.84 7.89 -4.53
CA SER A 85 -6.43 8.76 -5.53
C SER A 85 -6.75 7.95 -6.77
N ARG A 86 -7.78 8.36 -7.52
CA ARG A 86 -8.19 7.71 -8.76
C ARG A 86 -7.27 8.12 -9.91
N GLU A 87 -7.05 7.23 -10.87
CA GLU A 87 -6.21 7.55 -12.03
C GLU A 87 -6.83 8.62 -12.95
N ALA A 88 -8.15 8.58 -13.17
CA ALA A 88 -8.87 9.57 -13.96
C ALA A 88 -9.47 10.66 -13.04
N GLY A 89 -9.09 11.91 -13.28
CA GLY A 89 -9.51 13.03 -12.44
C GLY A 89 -9.00 12.92 -11.01
N GLY A 90 -7.87 12.25 -10.78
CA GLY A 90 -7.23 12.16 -9.47
C GLY A 90 -6.99 13.53 -8.86
N HIS A 91 -7.21 13.67 -7.56
CA HIS A 91 -7.14 14.97 -6.88
C HIS A 91 -5.87 15.06 -6.03
N GLY A 92 -5.20 16.21 -6.11
CA GLY A 92 -4.21 16.67 -5.15
C GLY A 92 -4.83 17.11 -3.83
N GLY A 93 -3.98 17.51 -2.88
CA GLY A 93 -4.41 18.01 -1.58
C GLY A 93 -5.23 19.29 -1.63
N GLY A 94 -5.07 20.11 -2.66
CA GLY A 94 -5.84 21.33 -2.91
C GLY A 94 -6.95 21.16 -3.95
N GLY A 95 -7.23 19.94 -4.40
CA GLY A 95 -8.21 19.66 -5.46
C GLY A 95 -7.65 19.77 -6.88
N GLU A 96 -6.33 19.87 -7.05
CA GLU A 96 -5.68 19.90 -8.37
C GLU A 96 -5.90 18.57 -9.12
N ASN A 97 -6.15 18.64 -10.43
CA ASN A 97 -6.28 17.45 -11.27
C ASN A 97 -4.91 16.83 -11.58
N HIS A 98 -4.52 15.81 -10.82
CA HIS A 98 -3.26 15.08 -10.99
C HIS A 98 -3.12 14.50 -12.40
N HIS A 99 -4.21 13.98 -12.97
CA HIS A 99 -4.18 13.35 -14.29
C HIS A 99 -3.81 14.35 -15.38
N GLU A 100 -4.49 15.50 -15.44
CA GLU A 100 -4.16 16.54 -16.40
C GLU A 100 -2.72 17.02 -16.24
N LEU A 101 -2.29 17.23 -14.99
CA LEU A 101 -0.93 17.67 -14.69
C LEU A 101 0.13 16.65 -15.10
N SER A 102 -0.18 15.36 -15.10
CA SER A 102 0.74 14.31 -15.53
C SER A 102 1.07 14.38 -17.02
N HIS A 103 0.23 15.01 -17.85
CA HIS A 103 0.51 15.30 -19.27
C HIS A 103 1.30 16.60 -19.45
N HIS A 104 2.35 16.79 -18.64
CA HIS A 104 3.03 18.08 -18.48
C HIS A 104 3.77 18.59 -19.72
N GLY A 105 4.16 17.76 -20.70
CA GLY A 105 4.87 18.24 -21.90
C GLY A 105 6.23 18.90 -21.61
N GLY A 106 6.74 18.79 -20.39
CA GLY A 106 7.91 19.53 -19.90
C GLY A 106 7.60 20.90 -19.29
N ASP A 107 6.33 21.28 -19.16
CA ASP A 107 5.91 22.55 -18.56
C ASP A 107 6.31 22.63 -17.07
N ALA A 108 7.07 23.67 -16.72
CA ALA A 108 7.59 23.85 -15.37
C ALA A 108 6.49 24.13 -14.33
N GLY A 109 5.40 24.79 -14.73
CA GLY A 109 4.27 25.09 -13.85
C GLY A 109 3.50 23.83 -13.50
N MET A 110 3.23 22.96 -14.47
CA MET A 110 2.58 21.67 -14.27
C MET A 110 3.44 20.74 -13.41
N LEU A 111 4.75 20.66 -13.70
CA LEU A 111 5.71 19.91 -12.88
C LEU A 111 5.76 20.39 -11.42
N SER A 112 5.75 21.72 -11.20
CA SER A 112 5.72 22.28 -9.85
C SER A 112 4.44 21.94 -9.10
N LYS A 113 3.29 21.85 -9.79
CA LYS A 113 2.02 21.43 -9.19
C LYS A 113 2.03 19.94 -8.88
N LEU A 114 2.57 19.08 -9.77
CA LEU A 114 2.77 17.66 -9.48
C LEU A 114 3.63 17.46 -8.21
N ALA A 115 4.74 18.18 -8.10
CA ALA A 115 5.60 18.10 -6.91
C ALA A 115 4.86 18.50 -5.62
N THR A 116 3.93 19.45 -5.70
CA THR A 116 3.05 19.81 -4.58
C THR A 116 2.13 18.66 -4.19
N ILE A 117 1.55 17.95 -5.18
CA ILE A 117 0.70 16.77 -4.95
C ILE A 117 1.50 15.61 -4.34
N ASP A 118 2.69 15.32 -4.88
CA ASP A 118 3.57 14.27 -4.36
C ASP A 118 3.96 14.55 -2.92
N LYS A 119 4.35 15.80 -2.61
CA LYS A 119 4.68 16.22 -1.25
C LYS A 119 3.49 16.09 -0.30
N PHE A 120 2.29 16.41 -0.78
CA PHE A 120 1.05 16.24 -0.01
C PHE A 120 0.82 14.76 0.37
N HIS A 121 0.91 13.83 -0.58
CA HIS A 121 0.76 12.41 -0.27
C HIS A 121 1.89 11.89 0.63
N LEU A 122 3.15 12.20 0.31
CA LEU A 122 4.29 11.77 1.11
C LEU A 122 4.23 12.30 2.56
N SER A 123 3.67 13.49 2.80
CA SER A 123 3.49 13.99 4.16
C SER A 123 2.47 13.17 4.95
N ARG A 124 1.42 12.65 4.31
CA ARG A 124 0.43 11.76 4.94
C ARG A 124 1.01 10.39 5.21
N LEU A 125 1.81 9.87 4.28
CA LEU A 125 2.54 8.63 4.47
C LEU A 125 3.49 8.74 5.67
N ALA A 126 4.21 9.86 5.77
CA ALA A 126 5.08 10.15 6.91
C ALA A 126 4.30 10.21 8.24
N ARG A 127 3.12 10.85 8.27
CA ARG A 127 2.23 10.87 9.45
C ARG A 127 1.79 9.45 9.83
N PHE A 128 1.34 8.65 8.87
CA PHE A 128 0.92 7.27 9.09
C PHE A 128 2.06 6.40 9.64
N MET A 129 3.26 6.47 9.03
CA MET A 129 4.45 5.81 9.54
C MET A 129 4.84 6.32 10.93
N GLY A 130 4.63 7.61 11.22
CA GLY A 130 4.83 8.22 12.53
C GLY A 130 3.94 7.59 13.60
N MET A 131 2.64 7.40 13.32
CA MET A 131 1.71 6.71 14.22
C MET A 131 2.21 5.28 14.51
N LEU A 132 2.49 4.49 13.47
CA LEU A 132 3.00 3.12 13.63
C LEU A 132 4.33 3.07 14.43
N LYS A 133 5.23 4.04 14.20
CA LYS A 133 6.51 4.11 14.92
C LYS A 133 6.32 4.47 16.40
N SER A 134 5.34 5.31 16.72
CA SER A 134 5.04 5.71 18.10
C SER A 134 4.32 4.63 18.92
N THR A 135 3.75 3.63 18.25
CA THR A 135 3.00 2.56 18.89
C THR A 135 3.92 1.40 19.25
N ALA A 136 4.05 1.12 20.56
CA ALA A 136 4.80 -0.02 21.05
C ALA A 136 4.13 -1.34 20.62
N GLU A 137 4.93 -2.30 20.17
CA GLU A 137 4.46 -3.63 19.80
C GLU A 137 5.52 -4.68 20.17
N ALA A 138 5.21 -5.48 21.20
CA ALA A 138 6.11 -6.45 21.82
C ALA A 138 7.46 -5.80 22.25
N ASP A 139 8.58 -6.27 21.72
CA ASP A 139 9.95 -5.80 21.99
C ASP A 139 10.40 -4.62 21.11
N SER A 140 9.46 -3.96 20.41
CA SER A 140 9.75 -2.96 19.39
C SER A 140 8.57 -1.99 19.18
N ASN A 141 8.46 -1.40 17.99
CA ASN A 141 7.30 -0.61 17.57
C ASN A 141 6.60 -1.26 16.38
N MET A 142 5.37 -0.82 16.12
CA MET A 142 4.50 -1.39 15.09
C MET A 142 5.01 -1.15 13.66
N LEU A 143 5.72 -0.03 13.41
CA LEU A 143 6.35 0.21 12.10
C LEU A 143 7.45 -0.83 11.80
N ASP A 144 8.23 -1.23 12.81
CA ASP A 144 9.28 -2.24 12.63
C ASP A 144 8.71 -3.63 12.31
N ARG A 145 7.42 -3.86 12.58
CA ARG A 145 6.71 -5.13 12.32
C ARG A 145 5.76 -5.06 11.12
N THR A 146 5.58 -3.89 10.52
CA THR A 146 4.67 -3.65 9.39
C THR A 146 5.46 -3.32 8.12
N MET A 147 5.19 -4.02 7.02
CA MET A 147 5.73 -3.68 5.70
C MET A 147 4.79 -2.72 4.97
N ILE A 148 5.35 -1.64 4.40
CA ILE A 148 4.61 -0.67 3.61
C ILE A 148 5.22 -0.59 2.23
N LEU A 149 4.42 -0.93 1.21
CA LEU A 149 4.73 -0.65 -0.18
C LEU A 149 3.86 0.52 -0.64
N TYR A 150 4.48 1.62 -1.04
CA TYR A 150 3.83 2.83 -1.52
C TYR A 150 4.35 3.20 -2.89
N GLY A 151 3.46 3.56 -3.83
CA GLY A 151 3.88 3.90 -5.18
C GLY A 151 2.74 3.93 -6.18
N SER A 152 3.11 3.91 -7.45
CA SER A 152 2.20 3.89 -8.59
C SER A 152 2.61 2.80 -9.59
N GLY A 153 1.63 2.25 -10.30
CA GLY A 153 1.86 1.34 -11.43
C GLY A 153 2.43 2.02 -12.67
N MET A 154 2.56 3.35 -12.65
CA MET A 154 3.06 4.16 -13.77
C MET A 154 3.69 5.46 -13.27
N ASN A 155 4.64 6.03 -14.02
CA ASN A 155 5.07 7.43 -13.85
C ASN A 155 4.66 8.28 -15.05
N SER A 156 4.77 9.61 -14.92
CA SER A 156 4.38 10.57 -15.96
C SER A 156 5.20 10.49 -17.26
N GLY A 157 6.36 9.83 -17.27
CA GLY A 157 7.29 9.86 -18.39
C GLY A 157 8.13 11.13 -18.41
N LYS A 158 8.99 11.28 -19.42
CA LYS A 158 9.88 12.45 -19.51
C LYS A 158 9.13 13.70 -19.99
N GLY A 159 8.10 13.52 -20.81
CA GLY A 159 7.28 14.55 -21.42
C GLY A 159 5.79 14.44 -21.10
N GLY A 160 5.38 13.60 -20.14
CA GLY A 160 3.95 13.41 -19.82
C GLY A 160 3.25 12.32 -20.65
N GLU A 161 4.01 11.45 -21.30
CA GLU A 161 3.54 10.36 -22.16
C GLU A 161 3.05 9.13 -21.39
N HIS A 162 3.27 9.11 -20.08
CA HIS A 162 3.13 7.95 -19.20
C HIS A 162 4.12 6.81 -19.51
N SER A 163 4.68 6.22 -18.45
CA SER A 163 5.67 5.15 -18.61
C SER A 163 5.56 4.07 -17.53
N PRO A 164 5.62 2.78 -17.91
CA PRO A 164 5.69 1.68 -16.97
C PRO A 164 7.13 1.40 -16.47
N LYS A 165 8.14 2.14 -16.95
CA LYS A 165 9.55 1.98 -16.55
C LYS A 165 9.89 2.88 -15.38
N ASN A 166 10.83 2.53 -14.50
CA ASN A 166 11.25 3.38 -13.37
C ASN A 166 10.07 3.86 -12.50
N LEU A 167 9.23 2.91 -12.08
CA LEU A 167 8.04 3.19 -11.27
C LEU A 167 8.40 3.84 -9.93
N PRO A 168 7.65 4.87 -9.48
CA PRO A 168 7.87 5.47 -8.17
C PRO A 168 7.45 4.45 -7.12
N THR A 169 8.42 3.84 -6.46
CA THR A 169 8.18 2.76 -5.49
C THR A 169 9.00 3.01 -4.23
N LEU A 170 8.32 3.02 -3.09
CA LEU A 170 8.89 3.14 -1.75
C LEU A 170 8.55 1.88 -0.94
N MET A 171 9.58 1.24 -0.38
CA MET A 171 9.43 0.21 0.65
C MET A 171 9.83 0.80 2.00
N ALA A 172 8.98 0.66 3.01
CA ALA A 172 9.21 1.18 4.36
C ALA A 172 8.73 0.19 5.45
N GLY A 173 9.23 0.37 6.67
CA GLY A 173 8.89 -0.46 7.83
C GLY A 173 9.45 -1.90 7.77
N GLY A 174 9.06 -2.76 8.71
CA GLY A 174 9.43 -4.17 8.67
C GLY A 174 10.90 -4.44 9.03
N ALA A 175 11.55 -3.59 9.83
CA ALA A 175 12.91 -3.82 10.30
C ALA A 175 13.05 -5.15 11.08
N LYS A 176 12.05 -5.52 11.88
CA LYS A 176 11.97 -6.83 12.57
C LYS A 176 11.61 -7.98 11.63
N LEU A 177 11.17 -7.67 10.42
CA LEU A 177 11.04 -8.62 9.32
C LEU A 177 12.31 -8.65 8.46
N GLY A 178 13.36 -7.91 8.81
CA GLY A 178 14.66 -7.92 8.17
C GLY A 178 14.80 -7.02 6.94
N PHE A 179 13.90 -6.06 6.71
CA PHE A 179 14.10 -5.06 5.65
C PHE A 179 15.19 -4.07 6.03
N LYS A 180 16.05 -3.70 5.07
CA LYS A 180 17.08 -2.65 5.27
C LYS A 180 16.73 -1.40 4.48
N HIS A 181 16.67 -0.28 5.19
CA HIS A 181 16.23 1.03 4.68
C HIS A 181 17.40 2.01 4.50
N GLY A 182 17.10 3.24 4.08
CA GLY A 182 18.09 4.32 3.94
C GLY A 182 18.92 4.24 2.65
N ARG A 183 18.37 3.61 1.61
CA ARG A 183 19.06 3.39 0.33
C ARG A 183 18.10 3.58 -0.84
N HIS A 184 18.68 3.90 -2.00
CA HIS A 184 17.99 3.86 -3.29
C HIS A 184 18.53 2.67 -4.09
N LEU A 185 17.65 1.74 -4.46
CA LEU A 185 17.99 0.59 -5.29
C LEU A 185 17.71 0.95 -6.75
N ALA A 186 18.73 1.47 -7.42
CA ALA A 186 18.65 1.75 -8.85
C ALA A 186 18.94 0.49 -9.67
N PHE A 187 18.14 0.28 -10.71
CA PHE A 187 18.31 -0.83 -11.65
C PHE A 187 18.44 -0.28 -13.08
N ASP A 188 19.00 -1.09 -13.97
CA ASP A 188 19.09 -0.76 -15.39
C ASP A 188 17.68 -0.65 -16.02
N ALA A 189 17.42 0.40 -16.79
CA ALA A 189 16.08 0.69 -17.30
C ALA A 189 15.56 -0.31 -18.36
N ASP A 190 16.44 -1.12 -18.96
CA ASP A 190 16.09 -2.13 -19.96
C ASP A 190 16.34 -3.56 -19.44
N LYS A 191 17.20 -3.71 -18.42
CA LYS A 191 17.53 -4.98 -17.77
C LYS A 191 17.34 -4.88 -16.25
N HIS A 192 16.12 -4.55 -15.82
CA HIS A 192 15.72 -4.54 -14.41
C HIS A 192 15.01 -5.84 -14.00
N PRO A 193 15.03 -6.19 -12.70
CA PRO A 193 14.11 -7.17 -12.17
C PRO A 193 12.65 -6.71 -12.32
N PRO A 194 11.68 -7.64 -12.48
CA PRO A 194 10.26 -7.33 -12.41
C PRO A 194 9.86 -6.74 -11.04
N LEU A 195 8.89 -5.82 -11.02
CA LEU A 195 8.35 -5.26 -9.76
C LEU A 195 7.79 -6.36 -8.84
N SER A 196 7.26 -7.43 -9.43
CA SER A 196 6.77 -8.61 -8.72
C SER A 196 7.83 -9.30 -7.85
N ASN A 197 9.13 -9.07 -8.09
CA ASN A 197 10.20 -9.52 -7.18
C ASN A 197 10.09 -8.85 -5.79
N VAL A 198 9.62 -7.60 -5.70
CA VAL A 198 9.32 -6.92 -4.43
C VAL A 198 8.20 -7.66 -3.70
N LEU A 199 7.11 -7.94 -4.42
CA LEU A 199 5.92 -8.60 -3.86
C LEU A 199 6.21 -10.04 -3.42
N LEU A 200 7.01 -10.80 -4.20
CA LEU A 200 7.48 -12.12 -3.80
C LEU A 200 8.33 -12.05 -2.52
N THR A 201 9.20 -11.05 -2.41
CA THR A 201 10.00 -10.83 -1.19
C THR A 201 9.11 -10.55 0.01
N MET A 202 8.09 -9.69 -0.14
CA MET A 202 7.13 -9.40 0.93
C MET A 202 6.35 -10.64 1.34
N LEU A 203 5.85 -11.45 0.39
CA LEU A 203 5.16 -12.71 0.68
C LEU A 203 6.00 -13.65 1.54
N GLN A 204 7.26 -13.87 1.16
CA GLN A 204 8.17 -14.72 1.93
C GLN A 204 8.47 -14.14 3.32
N LYS A 205 8.59 -12.81 3.43
CA LYS A 205 8.77 -12.13 4.73
C LYS A 205 7.54 -12.19 5.65
N MET A 206 6.34 -12.45 5.09
CA MET A 206 5.14 -12.79 5.86
C MET A 206 5.04 -14.29 6.21
N GLY A 207 6.05 -15.11 5.87
CA GLY A 207 6.04 -16.54 6.11
C GLY A 207 5.27 -17.37 5.07
N VAL A 208 4.95 -16.79 3.90
CA VAL A 208 4.34 -17.55 2.81
C VAL A 208 5.42 -18.35 2.08
N GLU A 209 5.33 -19.68 2.17
CA GLU A 209 6.25 -20.61 1.51
C GLU A 209 5.97 -20.73 0.01
N THR A 210 6.34 -19.71 -0.77
CA THR A 210 6.23 -19.72 -2.23
C THR A 210 7.49 -19.18 -2.88
N ASN A 211 7.86 -19.77 -4.02
CA ASN A 211 8.94 -19.30 -4.90
C ASN A 211 8.41 -18.61 -6.16
N LYS A 212 7.09 -18.41 -6.27
CA LYS A 212 6.43 -17.87 -7.45
C LYS A 212 5.39 -16.82 -7.08
N PHE A 213 5.40 -15.72 -7.83
CA PHE A 213 4.35 -14.71 -7.79
C PHE A 213 4.35 -13.95 -9.11
N ALA A 214 3.25 -13.99 -9.87
CA ALA A 214 3.15 -13.37 -11.20
C ALA A 214 4.37 -13.70 -12.09
N ASP A 215 5.01 -12.67 -12.66
CA ASP A 215 6.21 -12.71 -13.49
C ASP A 215 7.51 -12.60 -12.68
N ALA A 216 7.47 -12.77 -11.35
CA ALA A 216 8.66 -12.67 -10.52
C ALA A 216 9.70 -13.72 -10.93
N THR A 217 10.94 -13.28 -11.04
CA THR A 217 12.11 -14.12 -11.36
C THR A 217 12.89 -14.55 -10.10
N GLY A 218 12.54 -13.99 -8.94
CA GLY A 218 13.15 -14.26 -7.65
C GLY A 218 12.78 -13.19 -6.62
N THR A 219 13.39 -13.24 -5.44
CA THR A 219 13.32 -12.12 -4.48
C THR A 219 14.18 -10.96 -4.95
N LEU A 220 13.86 -9.75 -4.50
CA LEU A 220 14.61 -8.56 -4.87
C LEU A 220 15.90 -8.48 -4.03
N THR A 221 17.03 -8.61 -4.71
CA THR A 221 18.35 -8.49 -4.08
C THR A 221 18.52 -7.10 -3.49
N GLY A 222 19.02 -7.05 -2.25
CA GLY A 222 19.23 -5.81 -1.55
C GLY A 222 17.94 -5.13 -1.12
N LEU A 223 16.83 -5.85 -0.87
CA LEU A 223 15.67 -5.31 -0.14
C LEU A 223 15.70 -5.69 1.36
N VAL A 224 16.22 -6.88 1.65
CA VAL A 224 16.37 -7.46 2.99
C VAL A 224 17.85 -7.62 3.39
#